data_AF-A0A3B8X8W3-F1
#
_entry.id   AF-A0A3B8X8W3-F1
#
_cell.length_a   1.000
_cell.length_b   1.000
_cell.length_c   1.000
_cell.angle_alpha   90.00
_cell.angle_beta   90.00
_cell.angle_gamma   90.00
#
_symmetry.space_group_name_H-M   'P 1'
#
loop_
_entity.id
_entity.type
_entity.pdbx_description
1 polymer ?
#
loop_
_entity_poly.entity_id
_entity_poly.type
_entity_poly.pdbx_seq_one_letter_code
_entity_poly.pdbx_strand_id
1 'polypeptide(L)'
;MKSPVRVAVTGSAGQISYSLLFRIAAGDMLGKDQPVILQLLEITPALKALEGVIMELNDCAFPLLQDVVATDDPNVAFKDVEYALLVGARPR
;
A
#
# COMPACT_ATOMS: atom_id res chain seq x y z
N MET A 1 -0.39 -11.42 18.64
CA MET A 1 -0.75 -10.99 17.27
C MET A 1 0.19 -11.69 16.30
N LYS A 2 -0.27 -12.01 15.09
CA LYS A 2 0.61 -12.53 14.03
C LYS A 2 1.67 -11.48 13.69
N SER A 3 2.82 -11.91 13.20
CA SER A 3 3.83 -10.98 12.68
C SER A 3 3.24 -10.21 11.49
N PRO A 4 3.50 -8.89 11.36
CA PRO A 4 3.00 -8.12 10.23
C PRO A 4 3.59 -8.64 8.92
N VAL A 5 2.76 -8.69 7.87
CA VAL A 5 3.19 -9.08 6.53
C VAL A 5 3.35 -7.88 5.61
N ARG A 6 4.30 -7.97 4.68
CA ARG A 6 4.65 -6.88 3.75
C ARG A 6 3.92 -7.01 2.43
N VAL A 7 3.08 -6.02 2.13
CA VAL A 7 2.26 -5.97 0.92
C VAL A 7 2.68 -4.79 0.06
N ALA A 8 3.33 -5.07 -1.07
CA ALA A 8 3.65 -4.06 -2.06
C ALA A 8 2.48 -3.83 -3.02
N VAL A 9 2.19 -2.58 -3.32
CA VAL A 9 1.21 -2.17 -4.34
C VAL A 9 1.88 -1.16 -5.25
N THR A 10 1.78 -1.34 -6.56
CA THR A 10 2.30 -0.38 -7.55
C THR A 10 1.17 0.47 -8.12
N GLY A 11 1.47 1.66 -8.65
CA GLY A 11 0.41 2.55 -9.11
C GLY A 11 -0.50 2.97 -7.95
N SER A 12 0.09 3.17 -6.76
CA SER A 12 -0.63 3.34 -5.51
C SER A 12 -1.48 4.60 -5.41
N ALA A 13 -1.25 5.59 -6.26
CA ALA A 13 -2.08 6.79 -6.36
C ALA A 13 -3.21 6.66 -7.40
N GLY A 14 -3.29 5.53 -8.10
CA GLY A 14 -4.33 5.26 -9.10
C GLY A 14 -5.69 4.87 -8.49
N GLN A 15 -6.75 4.93 -9.30
CA GLN A 15 -8.13 4.68 -8.87
C GLN A 15 -8.37 3.26 -8.32
N ILE A 16 -7.75 2.25 -8.94
CA ILE A 16 -7.85 0.87 -8.47
C ILE A 16 -7.22 0.76 -7.08
N SER A 17 -6.00 1.30 -6.92
CA SER A 17 -5.29 1.32 -5.64
C SER A 17 -6.07 2.08 -4.57
N TYR A 18 -6.68 3.21 -4.92
CA TYR A 18 -7.53 3.97 -4.00
C TYR A 18 -8.73 3.15 -3.49
N SER A 19 -9.30 2.25 -4.29
CA SER A 19 -10.38 1.34 -3.82
C SER A 19 -9.86 0.13 -3.03
N LEU A 20 -8.59 -0.21 -3.22
CA LEU A 20 -7.96 -1.44 -2.74
C LEU A 20 -7.28 -1.26 -1.38
N LEU A 21 -6.47 -0.20 -1.22
CA LEU A 21 -5.56 -0.02 -0.10
C LEU A 21 -6.28 0.00 1.25
N PHE A 22 -7.40 0.72 1.35
CA PHE A 22 -8.20 0.80 2.57
C PHE A 22 -8.78 -0.55 2.98
N ARG A 23 -9.15 -1.39 2.00
CA ARG A 23 -9.67 -2.73 2.26
C ARG A 23 -8.59 -3.70 2.72
N ILE A 24 -7.37 -3.56 2.16
CA ILE A 24 -6.20 -4.30 2.65
C ILE A 24 -5.90 -3.91 4.09
N ALA A 25 -5.83 -2.61 4.38
CA ALA A 25 -5.58 -2.08 5.73
C ALA A 25 -6.67 -2.47 6.73
N ALA A 26 -7.93 -2.62 6.28
CA ALA A 26 -9.03 -3.14 7.09
C ALA A 26 -9.00 -4.66 7.32
N GLY A 27 -8.08 -5.40 6.69
CA GLY A 27 -7.93 -6.86 6.82
C GLY A 27 -8.84 -7.69 5.89
N ASP A 28 -9.45 -7.09 4.86
CA ASP A 28 -10.33 -7.82 3.94
C ASP A 28 -9.56 -8.80 3.03
N MET A 29 -8.26 -8.56 2.81
CA MET A 29 -7.44 -9.39 1.93
C MET A 29 -6.84 -10.61 2.63
N LEU A 30 -6.32 -10.43 3.85
CA LEU A 30 -5.51 -11.42 4.55
C LEU A 30 -6.11 -11.89 5.89
N GLY A 31 -7.29 -11.38 6.25
CA GLY A 31 -8.00 -11.72 7.48
C GLY A 31 -7.91 -10.63 8.55
N LYS A 32 -8.88 -10.65 9.47
CA LYS A 32 -9.04 -9.64 10.54
C LYS A 32 -8.05 -9.79 11.71
N ASP A 33 -7.14 -10.75 11.62
CA ASP A 33 -6.12 -11.05 12.63
C ASP A 33 -4.68 -10.91 12.10
N GLN A 34 -4.52 -10.46 10.84
CA GLN A 34 -3.24 -10.33 10.16
C GLN A 34 -2.85 -8.85 10.03
N PRO A 35 -1.87 -8.36 10.80
CA PRO A 35 -1.33 -7.02 10.62
C PRO A 35 -0.58 -6.92 9.29
N VAL A 36 -0.56 -5.72 8.69
CA VAL A 36 0.06 -5.46 7.39
C VAL A 36 0.95 -4.23 7.43
N ILE A 37 1.99 -4.26 6.60
CA ILE A 37 2.80 -3.09 6.23
C ILE A 37 2.57 -2.85 4.74
N LEU A 38 2.10 -1.66 4.40
CA LEU A 38 1.88 -1.30 3.00
C LEU A 38 3.14 -0.67 2.41
N GLN A 39 3.61 -1.21 1.28
CA GLN A 39 4.73 -0.67 0.52
C GLN A 39 4.23 -0.13 -0.82
N LEU A 40 4.11 1.18 -0.91
CA LEU A 40 3.43 1.89 -1.98
C LEU A 40 4.44 2.43 -2.99
N LEU A 41 4.36 1.93 -4.22
CA LEU A 41 5.20 2.36 -5.33
C LEU A 41 4.39 3.25 -6.29
N GLU A 42 4.94 4.42 -6.59
CA GLU A 42 4.46 5.30 -7.65
C GLU A 42 5.59 5.86 -8.49
N ILE A 43 5.25 6.46 -9.62
CA ILE A 43 6.21 7.28 -10.37
C ILE A 43 6.44 8.62 -9.66
N THR A 44 7.63 9.19 -9.78
CA THR A 44 8.00 10.48 -9.15
C THR A 44 6.94 11.59 -9.32
N PRO A 45 6.32 11.79 -10.52
CA PRO A 45 5.28 12.81 -10.69
C PRO A 45 4.01 12.59 -9.86
N ALA A 46 3.74 11.36 -9.43
CA ALA A 46 2.56 10.97 -8.67
C ALA A 46 2.81 10.92 -7.15
N LEU A 47 4.04 11.17 -6.67
CA LEU A 47 4.36 11.10 -5.24
C LEU A 47 3.51 12.06 -4.38
N LYS A 48 3.23 13.27 -4.88
CA LYS A 48 2.36 14.21 -4.17
C LYS A 48 0.92 13.69 -4.03
N ALA A 49 0.42 12.98 -5.04
CA ALA A 49 -0.90 12.36 -4.94
C ALA A 49 -0.86 11.17 -3.96
N LEU A 50 0.23 10.40 -3.98
CA LEU A 50 0.45 9.30 -3.04
C LEU A 50 0.50 9.79 -1.59
N GLU A 51 1.11 10.94 -1.31
CA GLU A 51 1.08 11.57 0.03
C GLU A 51 -0.35 11.78 0.54
N GLY A 52 -1.27 12.21 -0.32
CA GLY A 52 -2.68 12.35 0.03
C GLY A 52 -3.32 11.00 0.44
N VAL A 53 -3.04 9.93 -0.31
CA VAL A 53 -3.51 8.58 0.01
C VAL A 53 -2.97 8.11 1.36
N ILE A 54 -1.71 8.41 1.69
CA ILE A 54 -1.11 8.07 2.99
C ILE A 54 -1.80 8.84 4.12
N MET A 55 -2.10 10.13 3.94
CA MET A 55 -2.85 10.92 4.92
C MET A 55 -4.21 10.27 5.20
N GLU A 56 -4.95 9.90 4.15
CA GLU A 56 -6.26 9.25 4.30
C GLU A 56 -6.17 7.87 4.98
N LEU A 57 -5.13 7.08 4.69
CA LEU A 57 -4.87 5.80 5.38
C LEU A 57 -4.61 6.00 6.88
N ASN A 58 -3.85 7.04 7.24
CA ASN A 58 -3.57 7.38 8.63
C ASN A 58 -4.83 7.85 9.36
N ASP A 59 -5.66 8.68 8.71
CA ASP A 59 -6.92 9.19 9.26
C ASP A 59 -7.94 8.08 9.54
N CYS A 60 -7.86 6.95 8.82
CA CYS A 60 -8.71 5.79 9.07
C CYS A 60 -8.38 5.04 10.37
N ALA A 61 -7.22 5.27 10.99
CA ALA A 61 -6.77 4.63 12.23
C ALA A 61 -6.93 3.10 12.22
N PHE A 62 -6.59 2.45 11.10
CA PHE A 62 -6.75 1.00 10.97
C PHE A 62 -5.86 0.24 11.96
N PRO A 63 -6.42 -0.62 12.84
CA PRO A 63 -5.64 -1.31 13.85
C PRO A 63 -4.67 -2.36 13.27
N LEU A 64 -4.91 -2.82 12.04
CA LEU A 64 -4.06 -3.81 11.36
C LEU A 64 -2.94 -3.15 10.54
N LEU A 65 -3.04 -1.85 10.21
CA LEU A 65 -2.01 -1.15 9.45
C LEU A 65 -0.88 -0.71 10.39
N GLN A 66 0.26 -1.40 10.33
CA GLN A 66 1.37 -1.15 11.25
C GLN A 66 2.34 -0.09 10.74
N ASP A 67 2.50 0.01 9.42
CA ASP A 67 3.40 0.96 8.78
C ASP A 67 3.02 1.17 7.31
N VAL A 68 3.42 2.31 6.76
CA VAL A 68 3.27 2.67 5.35
C VAL A 68 4.59 3.20 4.83
N VAL A 69 5.17 2.50 3.87
CA VAL A 69 6.37 2.92 3.13
C VAL A 69 5.91 3.43 1.77
N ALA A 70 6.28 4.66 1.41
CA ALA A 70 5.99 5.23 0.10
C ALA A 70 7.28 5.63 -0.61
N THR A 71 7.37 5.32 -1.90
CA THR A 71 8.60 5.50 -2.66
C THR A 71 8.33 5.48 -4.17
N ASP A 72 9.28 6.01 -4.94
CA ASP A 72 9.39 5.80 -6.38
C ASP A 72 10.51 4.83 -6.78
N ASP A 73 11.20 4.23 -5.80
CA ASP A 73 12.21 3.20 -6.02
C ASP A 73 11.61 1.79 -5.83
N PRO A 74 11.55 0.97 -6.90
CA PRO A 74 11.09 -0.42 -6.80
C PRO A 74 11.88 -1.26 -5.80
N ASN A 75 13.18 -0.99 -5.59
CA ASN A 75 14.00 -1.74 -4.63
C ASN A 75 13.56 -1.47 -3.19
N VAL A 76 13.07 -0.27 -2.90
CA VAL A 76 12.52 0.08 -1.59
C VAL A 76 11.12 -0.52 -1.44
N ALA A 77 10.28 -0.41 -2.48
CA ALA A 77 8.91 -0.92 -2.45
C ALA A 77 8.84 -2.46 -2.33
N PHE A 78 9.75 -3.18 -2.97
CA PHE A 78 9.77 -4.64 -2.98
C PHE A 78 10.70 -5.27 -1.95
N LYS A 79 11.33 -4.45 -1.08
CA LYS A 79 12.20 -4.97 -0.03
C LYS A 79 11.39 -5.86 0.93
N ASP A 80 11.83 -7.10 1.08
CA ASP A 80 11.23 -8.12 1.96
C ASP A 80 9.74 -8.37 1.71
N VAL A 81 9.27 -8.13 0.48
CA VAL A 81 7.85 -8.25 0.12
C VAL A 81 7.38 -9.71 0.17
N GLU A 82 6.20 -9.93 0.73
CA GLU A 82 5.54 -11.25 0.74
C GLU A 82 4.41 -11.32 -0.30
N TYR A 83 3.72 -10.19 -0.54
CA TYR A 83 2.68 -10.07 -1.56
C TYR A 83 2.91 -8.82 -2.41
N ALA A 84 2.87 -8.97 -3.73
CA ALA A 84 3.02 -7.84 -4.66
C ALA A 84 1.80 -7.73 -5.60
N LEU A 85 1.11 -6.60 -5.54
CA LEU A 85 -0.02 -6.26 -6.40
C LEU A 85 0.45 -5.24 -7.45
N LEU A 86 0.73 -5.75 -8.66
CA LEU A 86 1.28 -4.98 -9.77
C LEU A 86 0.17 -4.27 -10.56
N VAL A 87 -0.49 -3.30 -9.92
CA VAL A 87 -1.63 -2.57 -10.50
C VAL A 87 -1.20 -1.50 -11.51
N GLY A 88 -0.09 -0.80 -11.27
CA GLY A 88 0.42 0.26 -12.13
C GLY A 88 0.92 -0.29 -13.47
N ALA A 89 0.40 0.25 -14.57
CA ALA A 89 0.85 -0.05 -15.93
C ALA A 89 0.84 1.22 -16.79
N ARG A 90 1.47 1.16 -17.97
CA ARG A 90 1.47 2.27 -18.92
C ARG A 90 0.02 2.55 -19.38
N PRO A 91 -0.49 3.79 -19.25
CA PRO A 91 -1.80 4.15 -19.79
C PRO A 91 -1.80 4.01 -21.32
N ARG A 92 -2.97 3.73 -21.89
CA ARG A 92 -3.17 3.60 -23.34
C ARG A 92 -3.04 4.94 -24.05
#